data_AF-A0AAW2DIG4-F1
#
_entry.id   AF-A0AAW2DIG4-F1
#
_cell.length_a   1.000
_cell.length_b   1.000
_cell.length_c   1.000
_cell.angle_alpha   90.00
_cell.angle_beta   90.00
_cell.angle_gamma   90.00
#
_symmetry.space_group_name_H-M   'P 1'
#
loop_
_entity.id
_entity.type
_entity.pdbx_description
1 polymer ?
#
loop_
_entity_poly.entity_id
_entity_poly.type
_entity_poly.pdbx_seq_one_letter_code
_entity_poly.pdbx_strand_id
1 'polypeptide(L)'
;MGLEDKQALCAFPMSLMGNSSRWYYNLDPSKNKVWNELVELFMDQFIFNTTIDVTLGDLKTTKQGFNETFSKYMMRWKNKVSMMVNRPNEKDQISMIIMNLLPAYNKRLLSLPINYFADLCDCGKKKKERKKKEKKKGEIEEKRKEKGNENKDENQKRQGKNGRRGGE
;
A
#
# COMPACT_ATOMS: atom_id res chain seq x y z
N MET A 1 28.64 22.23 -20.52
CA MET A 1 27.94 22.55 -21.78
C MET A 1 26.48 22.29 -21.53
N GLY A 2 25.65 23.34 -21.57
CA GLY A 2 24.19 23.19 -21.44
C GLY A 2 23.59 22.59 -22.71
N LEU A 3 22.40 22.01 -22.59
CA LEU A 3 21.58 21.64 -23.75
C LEU A 3 21.32 22.90 -24.59
N GLU A 4 21.37 22.80 -25.92
CA GLU A 4 20.90 23.89 -26.77
C GLU A 4 19.37 24.04 -26.64
N ASP A 5 18.84 25.27 -26.69
CA ASP A 5 17.40 25.56 -26.53
C ASP A 5 16.51 24.68 -27.42
N LYS A 6 16.96 24.39 -28.65
CA LYS A 6 16.25 23.49 -29.58
C LYS A 6 16.15 22.05 -29.05
N GLN A 7 17.20 21.55 -28.42
CA GLN A 7 17.21 20.22 -27.81
C GLN A 7 16.29 20.18 -26.58
N ALA A 8 16.29 21.25 -25.78
CA ALA A 8 15.41 21.36 -24.61
C ALA A 8 13.92 21.39 -25.02
N LEU A 9 13.59 22.15 -26.07
CA LEU A 9 12.25 22.19 -26.65
C LEU A 9 11.77 20.83 -27.16
N CYS A 10 12.65 20.02 -27.74
CA CYS A 10 12.31 18.66 -28.17
C CYS A 10 12.15 17.71 -26.97
N ALA A 11 13.01 17.82 -25.95
CA ALA A 11 13.03 16.91 -24.81
C ALA A 11 11.90 17.16 -23.80
N PHE A 12 11.56 18.44 -23.59
CA PHE A 12 10.63 18.85 -22.53
C PHE A 12 9.26 18.16 -22.61
N PRO A 13 8.56 18.08 -23.76
CA PRO A 13 7.25 17.43 -23.82
C PRO A 13 7.29 15.95 -23.47
N MET A 14 8.41 15.27 -23.79
CA MET A 14 8.63 13.85 -23.46
C MET A 14 8.81 13.62 -21.95
N SER A 15 9.19 14.66 -21.20
CA SER A 15 9.35 14.58 -19.75
C SER A 15 8.03 14.77 -18.98
N LEU A 16 6.98 15.27 -19.63
CA LEU A 16 5.72 15.62 -18.98
C LEU A 16 4.79 14.42 -18.83
N MET A 17 4.04 14.37 -17.73
CA MET A 17 3.07 13.30 -17.45
C MET A 17 1.78 13.88 -16.88
N GLY A 18 0.65 13.20 -17.13
CA GLY A 18 -0.64 13.57 -16.56
C GLY A 18 -1.05 15.01 -16.89
N ASN A 19 -1.33 15.81 -15.86
CA ASN A 19 -1.86 17.18 -16.02
C ASN A 19 -0.87 18.12 -16.71
N SER A 20 0.45 17.96 -16.53
CA SER A 20 1.44 18.81 -17.20
C SER A 20 1.55 18.50 -18.69
N SER A 21 1.42 17.23 -19.08
CA SER A 21 1.38 16.82 -20.49
C SER A 21 0.14 17.39 -21.19
N ARG A 22 -1.05 17.24 -20.57
CA ARG A 22 -2.30 17.80 -21.13
C ARG A 22 -2.24 19.32 -21.26
N TRP A 23 -1.68 20.02 -20.28
CA TRP A 23 -1.48 21.47 -20.35
C TRP A 23 -0.61 21.85 -21.55
N TYR A 24 0.53 21.19 -21.74
CA TYR A 24 1.47 21.51 -22.82
C TYR A 24 0.83 21.39 -24.21
N TYR A 25 0.08 20.32 -24.47
CA TYR A 25 -0.58 20.11 -25.76
C TYR A 25 -1.81 21.01 -26.00
N ASN A 26 -2.27 21.72 -24.97
CA ASN A 26 -3.33 22.72 -25.09
C ASN A 26 -2.79 24.16 -25.25
N LEU A 27 -1.46 24.36 -25.20
CA LEU A 27 -0.87 25.66 -25.46
C LEU A 27 -1.03 26.05 -26.93
N ASP A 28 -1.10 27.36 -27.17
CA ASP A 28 -0.95 27.89 -28.52
C ASP A 28 0.41 27.45 -29.10
N PRO A 29 0.46 26.88 -30.33
CA PRO A 29 1.71 26.44 -30.95
C PRO A 29 2.80 27.51 -31.06
N SER A 30 2.46 28.80 -31.02
CA SER A 30 3.43 29.91 -30.98
C SER A 30 4.17 30.00 -29.65
N LYS A 31 3.53 29.59 -28.54
CA LYS A 31 4.03 29.73 -27.16
C LYS A 31 5.03 28.65 -26.73
N ASN A 32 5.31 27.67 -27.59
CA ASN A 32 6.26 26.57 -27.32
C ASN A 32 7.46 26.56 -28.27
N LYS A 33 7.78 27.70 -28.91
CA LYS A 33 8.90 27.82 -29.86
C LYS A 33 10.17 28.40 -29.24
N VAL A 34 10.06 29.08 -28.11
CA VAL A 34 11.18 29.71 -27.40
C VAL A 34 11.28 29.06 -26.02
N TRP A 35 12.45 28.53 -25.70
CA TRP A 35 12.65 27.76 -24.46
C TRP A 35 12.34 28.60 -23.22
N ASN A 36 12.86 29.82 -23.14
CA ASN A 36 12.66 30.69 -21.98
C ASN A 36 11.19 31.05 -21.76
N GLU A 37 10.45 31.39 -22.83
CA GLU A 37 9.01 31.67 -22.74
C GLU A 37 8.20 30.44 -22.30
N LEU A 38 8.55 29.26 -22.83
CA LEU A 38 7.92 28.01 -22.43
C LEU A 38 8.17 27.68 -20.95
N VAL A 39 9.39 27.93 -20.46
CA VAL A 39 9.75 27.76 -19.05
C VAL A 39 8.96 28.74 -18.18
N GLU A 40 8.88 30.01 -18.56
CA GLU A 40 8.08 31.01 -17.83
C GLU A 40 6.62 30.60 -17.75
N LEU A 41 6.00 30.17 -18.86
CA LEU A 41 4.62 29.68 -18.89
C LEU A 41 4.43 28.44 -18.01
N PHE A 42 5.39 27.52 -18.02
CA PHE A 42 5.34 26.33 -17.18
C PHE A 42 5.41 26.69 -15.70
N MET A 43 6.32 27.61 -15.35
CA MET A 43 6.45 28.09 -13.99
C MET A 43 5.17 28.82 -13.59
N ASP A 44 4.64 29.78 -14.35
CA ASP A 44 3.39 30.47 -14.01
C ASP A 44 2.21 29.50 -13.83
N GLN A 45 2.11 28.48 -14.68
CA GLN A 45 1.05 27.48 -14.58
C GLN A 45 1.17 26.57 -13.34
N PHE A 46 2.40 26.20 -12.97
CA PHE A 46 2.68 25.16 -11.98
C PHE A 46 3.48 25.63 -10.77
N ILE A 47 3.70 26.94 -10.60
CA ILE A 47 4.42 27.52 -9.46
C ILE A 47 3.73 27.17 -8.15
N PHE A 48 2.40 27.00 -8.16
CA PHE A 48 1.65 26.51 -7.01
C PHE A 48 2.08 25.10 -6.58
N ASN A 49 2.44 24.24 -7.53
CA ASN A 49 2.94 22.90 -7.23
C ASN A 49 4.34 22.93 -6.61
N THR A 50 5.11 24.02 -6.79
CA THR A 50 6.42 24.22 -6.17
C THR A 50 6.37 25.11 -4.93
N THR A 51 5.29 25.87 -4.70
CA THR A 51 5.11 26.70 -3.49
C THR A 51 4.50 25.93 -2.32
N ILE A 52 3.77 24.84 -2.58
CA ILE A 52 3.38 23.91 -1.52
C ILE A 52 4.46 22.84 -1.40
N ASP A 53 5.55 23.19 -0.72
CA ASP A 53 6.46 22.20 -0.19
C ASP A 53 5.71 21.28 0.77
N VAL A 54 5.79 19.96 0.53
CA VAL A 54 5.31 19.00 1.54
C VAL A 54 6.17 19.19 2.78
N THR A 55 5.54 19.63 3.86
CA THR A 55 6.25 19.91 5.11
C THR A 55 6.45 18.65 5.93
N LEU A 56 7.32 18.74 6.92
CA LEU A 56 7.41 17.71 7.97
C LEU A 56 6.08 17.51 8.71
N GLY A 57 5.28 18.58 8.84
CA GLY A 57 3.93 18.53 9.43
C GLY A 57 2.97 17.69 8.58
N ASP A 58 3.04 17.82 7.26
CA ASP A 58 2.23 17.05 6.32
C ASP A 58 2.52 15.55 6.39
N LEU A 59 3.79 15.17 6.57
CA LEU A 59 4.15 13.79 6.85
C LEU A 59 3.58 13.34 8.20
N LYS A 60 3.87 14.08 9.28
CA LYS A 60 3.43 13.72 10.64
C LYS A 60 1.92 13.61 10.79
N THR A 61 1.14 14.22 9.91
CA THR A 61 -0.32 14.19 9.91
C THR A 61 -0.92 13.22 8.88
N THR A 62 -0.10 12.57 8.05
CA THR A 62 -0.56 11.56 7.09
C THR A 62 -0.92 10.29 7.83
N LYS A 63 -2.17 10.18 8.27
CA LYS A 63 -2.71 9.01 8.98
C LYS A 63 -3.24 7.94 8.01
N GLN A 64 -3.10 6.68 8.41
CA GLN A 64 -3.77 5.57 7.74
C GLN A 64 -5.28 5.67 7.98
N GLY A 65 -6.06 5.68 6.90
CA GLY A 65 -7.53 5.66 7.01
C GLY A 65 -8.05 4.34 7.57
N PHE A 66 -9.20 4.36 8.24
CA PHE A 66 -9.81 3.16 8.86
C PHE A 66 -10.06 2.02 7.85
N ASN A 67 -10.53 2.37 6.65
CA ASN A 67 -10.77 1.43 5.54
C ASN A 67 -9.60 1.34 4.55
N GLU A 68 -8.46 1.94 4.88
CA GLU A 68 -7.32 2.01 3.99
C GLU A 68 -6.36 0.84 4.22
N THR A 69 -5.99 0.15 3.14
CA THR A 69 -4.97 -0.90 3.21
C THR A 69 -3.59 -0.29 3.49
N PHE A 70 -2.74 -1.04 4.20
CA PHE A 70 -1.36 -0.61 4.47
C PHE A 70 -0.60 -0.23 3.19
N SER A 71 -0.79 -0.96 2.09
CA SER A 71 -0.16 -0.64 0.80
C SER A 71 -0.62 0.69 0.21
N LYS A 72 -1.92 1.00 0.26
CA LYS A 72 -2.46 2.30 -0.20
C LYS A 72 -1.92 3.44 0.65
N TYR A 73 -1.89 3.25 1.96
CA TYR A 73 -1.29 4.20 2.89
C TYR A 73 0.19 4.47 2.58
N MET A 74 0.99 3.40 2.46
CA MET A 74 2.41 3.51 2.14
C MET A 74 2.65 4.18 0.79
N MET A 75 1.76 3.99 -0.18
CA MET A 75 1.85 4.67 -1.48
C MET A 75 1.61 6.18 -1.34
N ARG A 76 0.58 6.61 -0.59
CA ARG A 76 0.37 8.04 -0.29
C ARG A 76 1.55 8.66 0.47
N TRP A 77 2.06 7.94 1.46
CA TRP A 77 3.24 8.36 2.23
C TRP A 77 4.45 8.57 1.31
N LYS A 78 4.78 7.59 0.47
CA LYS A 78 5.90 7.67 -0.48
C LYS A 78 5.75 8.83 -1.46
N ASN A 79 4.55 9.06 -1.99
CA ASN A 79 4.28 10.17 -2.90
C ASN A 79 4.51 11.54 -2.23
N LYS A 80 4.12 11.70 -0.95
CA LYS A 80 4.43 12.91 -0.18
C LYS A 80 5.93 13.10 0.03
N VAL A 81 6.63 12.03 0.43
CA VAL A 81 8.09 12.05 0.64
C VAL A 81 8.86 12.36 -0.64
N SER A 82 8.39 11.91 -1.81
CA SER A 82 9.03 12.22 -3.10
C SER A 82 8.92 13.69 -3.51
N MET A 83 7.96 14.41 -2.96
CA MET A 83 7.77 15.85 -3.21
C MET A 83 8.57 16.74 -2.24
N MET A 84 9.26 16.16 -1.25
CA MET A 84 10.05 16.94 -0.28
C MET A 84 11.44 17.24 -0.80
N VAL A 85 11.83 18.52 -0.76
CA VAL A 85 13.21 18.95 -0.99
C VAL A 85 14.14 18.45 0.12
N ASN A 86 13.74 18.64 1.38
CA ASN A 86 14.51 18.21 2.56
C ASN A 86 13.87 16.98 3.21
N ARG A 87 14.27 15.81 2.74
CA ARG A 87 13.73 14.53 3.20
C ARG A 87 14.30 14.12 4.57
N PRO A 88 13.46 13.71 5.55
CA PRO A 88 13.93 13.14 6.80
C PRO A 88 14.74 11.85 6.57
N ASN A 89 15.65 11.51 7.47
CA ASN A 89 16.38 10.23 7.37
C ASN A 89 15.41 9.03 7.51
N GLU A 90 15.88 7.83 7.13
CA GLU A 90 15.06 6.63 7.11
C GLU A 90 14.43 6.31 8.48
N LYS A 91 15.18 6.45 9.57
CA LYS A 91 14.70 6.19 10.93
C LYS A 91 13.54 7.10 11.33
N ASP A 92 13.66 8.39 11.02
CA ASP A 92 12.61 9.37 11.28
C ASP A 92 11.36 9.09 10.44
N GLN A 93 11.53 8.73 9.16
CA GLN A 93 10.41 8.33 8.32
C GLN A 93 9.67 7.11 8.86
N ILE A 94 10.41 6.07 9.28
CA ILE A 94 9.84 4.85 9.86
C ILE A 94 9.05 5.17 11.14
N SER A 95 9.62 6.00 12.02
CA SER A 95 8.95 6.45 13.25
C SER A 95 7.62 7.15 12.94
N MET A 96 7.63 8.10 12.01
CA MET A 96 6.42 8.83 11.62
C MET A 96 5.38 7.93 10.96
N ILE A 97 5.82 6.96 10.15
CA ILE A 97 4.94 5.93 9.56
C ILE A 97 4.25 5.16 10.68
N ILE A 98 5.01 4.60 11.63
CA ILE A 98 4.47 3.76 12.70
C ILE A 98 3.46 4.53 13.56
N MET A 99 3.78 5.77 13.92
CA MET A 99 2.91 6.64 14.73
C MET A 99 1.56 6.94 14.06
N ASN A 100 1.52 6.93 12.73
CA ASN A 100 0.33 7.28 11.94
C ASN A 100 -0.43 6.07 11.39
N LEU A 101 0.00 4.84 11.69
CA LEU A 101 -0.76 3.63 11.39
C LEU A 101 -1.97 3.47 12.32
N LEU A 102 -2.95 2.67 11.90
CA LEU A 102 -4.08 2.33 12.79
C LEU A 102 -3.57 1.69 14.09
N PRO A 103 -4.26 1.90 15.23
CA PRO A 103 -3.80 1.43 16.55
C PRO A 103 -3.43 -0.07 16.59
N ALA A 104 -4.19 -0.89 15.86
CA ALA A 104 -3.94 -2.33 15.75
C ALA A 104 -2.60 -2.71 15.09
N TYR A 105 -2.03 -1.82 14.27
CA TYR A 105 -0.68 -1.98 13.69
C TYR A 105 0.37 -1.31 14.58
N ASN A 106 0.10 -0.08 15.03
CA ASN A 106 1.04 0.73 15.80
C ASN A 106 1.53 0.01 17.08
N LYS A 107 0.62 -0.50 17.92
CA LYS A 107 0.98 -1.17 19.20
C LYS A 107 1.94 -2.35 19.04
N ARG A 108 1.86 -3.08 17.92
CA ARG A 108 2.72 -4.25 17.64
C ARG A 108 4.05 -3.86 16.99
N LEU A 109 4.08 -2.76 16.24
CA LEU A 109 5.27 -2.31 15.53
C LEU A 109 6.20 -1.52 16.47
N LEU A 110 5.64 -0.77 17.43
CA LEU A 110 6.42 -0.11 18.48
C LEU A 110 7.19 -1.09 19.39
N SER A 111 6.74 -2.34 19.50
CA SER A 111 7.41 -3.37 20.30
C SER A 111 8.50 -4.14 19.52
N LEU A 112 8.79 -3.77 18.26
CA LEU A 112 9.77 -4.44 17.42
C LEU A 112 10.94 -3.51 17.10
N PRO A 113 12.18 -4.02 16.99
CA PRO A 113 13.33 -3.22 16.59
C PRO A 113 13.31 -3.00 15.06
N ILE A 114 12.43 -2.12 14.60
CA ILE A 114 12.31 -1.74 13.18
C ILE A 114 13.26 -0.58 12.92
N ASN A 115 14.35 -0.84 12.21
CA ASN A 115 15.36 0.18 11.92
C ASN A 115 15.41 0.54 10.42
N TYR A 116 14.87 -0.32 9.56
CA TYR A 116 14.89 -0.16 8.11
C TYR A 116 13.53 -0.46 7.45
N PHE A 117 13.30 0.06 6.24
CA PHE A 117 12.07 -0.20 5.50
C PHE A 117 11.84 -1.69 5.18
N ALA A 118 12.92 -2.48 5.10
CA ALA A 118 12.85 -3.93 4.92
C ALA A 118 12.10 -4.61 6.08
N ASP A 119 12.43 -4.22 7.32
CA ASP A 119 11.81 -4.76 8.54
C ASP A 119 10.30 -4.49 8.59
N LEU A 120 9.90 -3.29 8.12
CA LEU A 120 8.50 -2.88 8.04
C LEU A 120 7.71 -3.73 7.01
N CYS A 121 8.32 -4.02 5.86
CA CYS A 121 7.72 -4.85 4.82
C CYS A 121 7.47 -6.29 5.27
N ASP A 122 8.41 -6.87 6.03
CA ASP A 122 8.30 -8.25 6.52
C ASP A 122 7.25 -8.40 7.64
N CYS A 123 7.01 -7.34 8.41
CA CYS A 123 5.93 -7.29 9.38
C CYS A 123 4.52 -7.35 8.74
N GLY A 124 4.37 -6.84 7.52
CA GLY A 124 3.12 -6.87 6.74
C GLY A 124 2.79 -8.27 6.21
N LYS A 125 3.80 -9.03 5.77
CA LYS A 125 3.64 -10.37 5.18
C LYS A 125 3.20 -11.42 6.22
N LYS A 126 3.73 -11.36 7.44
CA LYS A 126 3.40 -12.30 8.54
C LYS A 126 1.90 -12.31 8.92
N LYS A 127 1.13 -11.25 8.61
CA LYS A 127 -0.32 -11.16 8.91
C LYS A 127 -1.18 -11.98 7.94
N LYS A 128 -0.80 -12.05 6.65
CA LYS A 128 -1.50 -12.89 5.66
C LYS A 128 -1.29 -14.38 5.94
N GLU A 129 -0.09 -14.76 6.36
CA GLU A 129 0.21 -16.16 6.65
C GLU A 129 -0.46 -16.68 7.93
N ARG A 130 -0.54 -15.88 9.00
CA ARG A 130 -1.27 -16.25 10.22
C ARG A 130 -2.77 -16.46 9.96
N LYS A 131 -3.43 -15.53 9.26
CA LYS A 131 -4.84 -15.69 8.87
C LYS A 131 -5.08 -16.94 8.01
N LYS A 132 -4.15 -17.26 7.09
CA LYS A 132 -4.23 -18.45 6.23
C LYS A 132 -4.01 -19.75 7.04
N LYS A 133 -3.13 -19.73 8.06
CA LYS A 133 -2.89 -20.87 8.96
C LYS A 133 -4.06 -21.10 9.94
N GLU A 134 -4.68 -20.04 10.46
CA GLU A 134 -5.87 -20.14 11.32
C GLU A 134 -7.08 -20.68 10.56
N LYS A 135 -7.32 -20.22 9.33
CA LYS A 135 -8.39 -20.73 8.47
C LYS A 135 -8.20 -22.22 8.13
N LYS A 136 -6.98 -22.63 7.79
CA LYS A 136 -6.63 -24.05 7.58
C LYS A 136 -6.80 -24.91 8.85
N LYS A 137 -6.50 -24.37 10.04
CA LYS A 137 -6.71 -25.11 11.30
C LYS A 137 -8.19 -25.36 11.57
N GLY A 138 -9.05 -24.34 11.39
CA GLY A 138 -10.50 -24.48 11.54
C GLY A 138 -11.10 -25.54 10.59
N GLU A 139 -10.71 -25.51 9.30
CA GLU A 139 -11.17 -26.47 8.29
C GLU A 139 -10.74 -27.92 8.59
N ILE A 140 -9.57 -28.12 9.20
CA ILE A 140 -9.08 -29.46 9.59
C ILE A 140 -9.83 -29.98 10.82
N GLU A 141 -10.18 -29.09 11.75
CA GLU A 141 -10.87 -29.44 13.00
C GLU A 141 -12.36 -29.75 12.77
N GLU A 142 -13.00 -29.03 11.84
CA GLU A 142 -14.37 -29.28 11.38
C GLU A 142 -14.49 -30.64 10.68
N LYS A 143 -13.60 -30.94 9.73
CA LYS A 143 -13.55 -32.25 9.04
C LYS A 143 -13.29 -33.43 9.99
N ARG A 144 -12.59 -33.21 11.11
CA ARG A 144 -12.36 -34.25 12.13
C ARG A 144 -13.63 -34.52 12.96
N LYS A 145 -14.45 -33.50 13.22
CA LYS A 145 -15.72 -33.64 13.94
C LYS A 145 -16.79 -34.32 13.09
N GLU A 146 -16.86 -33.99 11.79
CA GLU A 146 -17.78 -34.65 10.83
C GLU A 146 -17.51 -36.15 10.72
N LYS A 147 -16.24 -36.55 10.50
CA LYS A 147 -15.86 -37.98 10.47
C LYS A 147 -16.10 -38.71 11.79
N GLY A 148 -15.97 -38.00 12.92
CA GLY A 148 -16.26 -38.56 14.24
C GLY A 148 -17.75 -38.84 14.46
N ASN A 149 -18.63 -38.03 13.86
CA ASN A 149 -20.08 -38.21 13.93
C ASN A 149 -20.56 -39.28 12.93
N GLU A 150 -20.04 -39.30 11.69
CA GLU A 150 -20.35 -40.36 10.71
C GLU A 150 -20.00 -41.76 11.24
N ASN A 151 -18.84 -41.92 11.89
CA ASN A 151 -18.44 -43.19 12.49
C ASN A 151 -19.34 -43.62 13.66
N LYS A 152 -19.94 -42.68 14.40
CA LYS A 152 -20.89 -43.00 15.48
C LYS A 152 -22.25 -43.43 14.91
N ASP A 153 -22.73 -42.77 13.87
CA ASP A 153 -23.98 -43.11 13.19
C ASP A 153 -23.89 -44.46 12.49
N GLU A 154 -22.77 -44.79 11.84
CA GLU A 154 -22.55 -46.12 11.25
C GLU A 154 -22.50 -47.23 12.31
N ASN A 155 -21.87 -46.97 13.46
CA ASN A 155 -21.74 -47.99 14.51
C ASN A 155 -23.09 -48.28 15.20
N GLN A 156 -23.93 -47.26 15.37
CA GLN A 156 -25.32 -47.44 15.86
C GLN A 156 -26.20 -48.20 14.86
N LYS A 157 -26.04 -47.94 13.54
CA LYS A 157 -26.76 -48.70 12.49
C LYS A 157 -26.37 -50.17 12.42
N ARG A 158 -25.11 -50.51 12.75
CA ARG A 158 -24.63 -51.90 12.79
C ARG A 158 -25.14 -52.65 14.02
N GLN A 159 -25.22 -52.02 15.19
CA GLN A 159 -25.75 -52.64 16.40
C GLN A 159 -27.26 -52.87 16.37
N GLY A 160 -28.04 -52.04 15.66
CA GLY A 160 -29.48 -52.21 15.50
C GLY A 160 -29.91 -53.39 14.61
N LYS A 161 -29.02 -53.99 13.81
CA LYS A 161 -29.36 -55.08 12.88
C LYS A 161 -29.14 -56.50 13.43
N ASN A 162 -28.46 -56.67 14.57
CA ASN A 162 -28.21 -57.99 15.16
C ASN A 162 -29.31 -58.47 16.14
N GLY A 163 -30.42 -57.74 16.29
CA GLY A 163 -31.45 -58.03 17.29
C GLY A 163 -32.71 -58.78 16.79
N ARG A 164 -32.80 -59.21 15.53
CA ARG A 164 -33.98 -59.95 15.03
C ARG A 164 -33.59 -61.16 14.20
N ARG A 165 -33.26 -62.27 14.86
CA ARG A 165 -33.49 -63.64 14.39
C ARG A 165 -33.24 -64.61 15.54
N GLY A 166 -34.32 -65.04 16.18
CA GLY A 166 -34.27 -66.10 17.20
C GLY A 166 -35.56 -66.14 18.01
N GLY A 167 -36.39 -67.13 17.70
CA GLY A 167 -37.63 -67.49 18.41
C GLY A 167 -38.83 -67.37 17.47
N GLU A 168 -39.60 -68.41 17.20
CA GLU A 168 -39.63 -69.84 17.58
C GLU A 168 -40.23 -70.60 16.38
#